data_AF-S4A3D8-F1
#
_entry.id   AF-S4A3D8-F1
#
_cell.length_a   1.000
_cell.length_b   1.000
_cell.length_c   1.000
_cell.angle_alpha   90.00
_cell.angle_beta   90.00
_cell.angle_gamma   90.00
#
_symmetry.space_group_name_H-M   'P 1'
#
loop_
_entity.id
_entity.type
_entity.pdbx_description
1 polymer ?
#
loop_
_entity_poly.entity_id
_entity_poly.type
_entity_poly.pdbx_seq_one_letter_code
_entity_poly.pdbx_strand_id
1 'polypeptide(L)'
;MFSEGVTVESPSLVEQELLGRAVQVLERTGTLRCFSDSVGVVAVLGTAEPGAPTATWATGGLPYVVHLHLLPRPELIARDLIHEATHTHLNDWLASRDIRLDPVTPVYWSPWKDSKRPLFGFTHSIMAFSVVTAFLATVMADSGTDQSWLRVFHDAERDRLRSCAESVTSALSMLPDELSSNLSDVYTLATA
;
A
#
# COMPACT_ATOMS: atom_id res chain seq x y z
N MET A 1 -25.42 7.13 -27.45
CA MET A 1 -24.79 8.45 -27.29
C MET A 1 -23.65 8.27 -26.29
N PHE A 2 -22.52 7.71 -26.74
CA PHE A 2 -21.26 7.76 -26.00
C PHE A 2 -20.46 8.85 -26.69
N SER A 3 -20.70 10.08 -26.27
CA SER A 3 -20.01 11.27 -26.77
C SER A 3 -18.73 11.47 -25.97
N GLU A 4 -17.65 11.72 -26.70
CA GLU A 4 -16.28 11.97 -26.24
C GLU A 4 -15.49 10.69 -25.93
N GLY A 5 -14.52 10.41 -26.81
CA GLY A 5 -13.53 9.37 -26.56
C GLY A 5 -12.70 9.73 -25.33
N VAL A 6 -12.44 8.75 -24.47
CA VAL A 6 -11.50 8.92 -23.37
C VAL A 6 -10.11 9.17 -23.97
N THR A 7 -9.62 10.40 -23.87
CA THR A 7 -8.24 10.74 -24.22
C THR A 7 -7.34 10.27 -23.08
N VAL A 8 -6.52 9.26 -23.35
CA VAL A 8 -5.43 8.86 -22.46
C VAL A 8 -4.21 9.67 -22.87
N GLU A 9 -3.81 10.63 -22.04
CA GLU A 9 -2.59 11.40 -22.24
C GLU A 9 -1.40 10.67 -21.61
N SER A 10 -0.23 10.79 -22.25
CA SER A 10 1.01 10.37 -21.62
C SER A 10 1.33 11.34 -20.48
N PRO A 11 1.87 10.86 -19.34
CA PRO A 11 2.28 11.74 -18.26
C PRO A 11 3.28 12.80 -18.76
N SER A 12 3.17 14.02 -18.25
CA SER A 12 4.11 15.10 -18.53
C SER A 12 5.54 14.73 -18.11
N LEU A 13 6.54 15.46 -18.62
CA LEU A 13 7.95 15.22 -18.24
C LEU A 13 8.17 15.34 -16.73
N VAL A 14 7.46 16.26 -16.06
CA VAL A 14 7.54 16.46 -14.61
C VAL A 14 6.98 15.24 -13.87
N GLU A 15 5.84 14.71 -14.31
CA GLU A 15 5.23 13.52 -13.72
C GLU A 15 6.10 12.27 -13.93
N GLN A 16 6.72 12.14 -15.11
CA GLN A 16 7.69 11.08 -15.38
C GLN A 16 8.92 11.17 -14.48
N GLU A 17 9.46 12.38 -14.27
CA GLU A 17 10.59 12.59 -13.37
C GLU A 17 10.24 12.23 -11.91
N LEU A 18 9.07 12.65 -11.43
CA LEU A 18 8.58 12.32 -10.08
C LEU A 18 8.40 10.81 -9.89
N LEU A 19 7.79 10.14 -10.87
CA LEU A 19 7.65 8.68 -10.86
C LEU A 19 9.01 7.98 -10.90
N GLY A 20 9.93 8.44 -11.76
CA GLY A 20 11.29 7.88 -11.83
C GLY A 20 12.03 8.00 -10.49
N ARG A 21 11.89 9.14 -9.79
CA ARG A 21 12.45 9.32 -8.45
C ARG A 21 11.77 8.42 -7.41
N ALA A 22 10.46 8.17 -7.52
CA ALA A 22 9.76 7.23 -6.65
C ALA A 22 10.26 5.79 -6.85
N VAL A 23 10.48 5.38 -8.10
CA VAL A 23 11.10 4.08 -8.43
C VAL A 23 12.50 3.97 -7.82
N GLN A 24 13.33 5.02 -7.89
CA GLN A 24 14.63 5.04 -7.24
C GLN A 24 14.55 4.91 -5.71
N VAL A 25 13.50 5.44 -5.07
CA VAL A 25 13.27 5.21 -3.64
C VAL A 25 12.97 3.73 -3.38
N LEU A 26 12.14 3.09 -4.21
CA LEU A 26 11.86 1.66 -4.11
C LEU A 26 13.13 0.81 -4.32
N GLU A 27 14.00 1.20 -5.25
CA GLU A 27 15.29 0.55 -5.49
C GLU A 27 16.22 0.64 -4.27
N ARG A 28 16.45 1.86 -3.76
CA ARG A 28 17.37 2.09 -2.62
C ARG A 28 16.90 1.43 -1.34
N THR A 29 15.59 1.26 -1.17
CA THR A 29 14.98 0.58 -0.02
C THR A 29 14.85 -0.94 -0.22
N GLY A 30 15.27 -1.48 -1.37
CA GLY A 30 15.17 -2.91 -1.67
C GLY A 30 13.75 -3.42 -1.91
N THR A 31 12.77 -2.53 -2.12
CA THR A 31 11.35 -2.87 -2.29
C THR A 31 10.88 -2.88 -3.74
N LEU A 32 11.73 -2.49 -4.70
CA LEU A 32 11.37 -2.42 -6.12
C LEU A 32 10.76 -3.73 -6.63
N ARG A 33 11.31 -4.88 -6.26
CA ARG A 33 10.84 -6.17 -6.77
C ARG A 33 9.40 -6.47 -6.32
N CYS A 34 9.04 -6.15 -5.07
CA CYS A 34 7.68 -6.31 -4.58
C CYS A 34 6.67 -5.51 -5.43
N PHE A 35 7.07 -4.30 -5.83
CA PHE A 35 6.29 -3.47 -6.74
C PHE A 35 6.26 -4.02 -8.16
N SER A 36 7.41 -4.30 -8.78
CA SER A 36 7.48 -4.72 -10.20
C SER A 36 6.87 -6.09 -10.48
N ASP A 37 6.87 -6.99 -9.50
CA ASP A 37 6.24 -8.31 -9.63
C ASP A 37 4.70 -8.21 -9.56
N SER A 38 4.16 -7.11 -9.02
CA SER A 38 2.73 -6.94 -8.73
C SER A 38 2.05 -5.83 -9.54
N VAL A 39 2.80 -4.92 -10.17
CA VAL A 39 2.24 -3.76 -10.89
C VAL A 39 2.85 -3.67 -12.28
N GLY A 40 1.99 -3.71 -13.31
CA GLY A 40 2.42 -3.62 -14.71
C GLY A 40 2.25 -2.22 -15.30
N VAL A 41 1.29 -1.44 -14.81
CA VAL A 41 1.00 -0.08 -15.31
C VAL A 41 0.73 0.87 -14.15
N VAL A 42 1.23 2.09 -14.26
CA VAL A 42 0.93 3.20 -13.36
C VAL A 42 0.17 4.27 -14.14
N ALA A 43 -1.10 4.46 -13.81
CA ALA A 43 -1.98 5.48 -14.38
C ALA A 43 -1.96 6.73 -13.50
N VAL A 44 -1.32 7.79 -14.00
CA VAL A 44 -1.26 9.08 -13.30
C VAL A 44 -2.58 9.82 -13.46
N LEU A 45 -3.20 10.17 -12.33
CA LEU A 45 -4.45 10.95 -12.28
C LEU A 45 -4.20 12.46 -12.33
N GLY A 46 -2.94 12.86 -12.11
CA GLY A 46 -2.47 14.23 -12.03
C GLY A 46 -1.53 14.41 -10.83
N THR A 47 -1.03 15.63 -10.64
CA THR A 47 -0.24 16.01 -9.46
C THR A 47 -1.15 16.67 -8.42
N ALA A 48 -1.09 16.19 -7.18
CA ALA A 48 -1.88 16.73 -6.08
C ALA A 48 -1.22 17.97 -5.46
N GLU A 49 -2.04 19.00 -5.26
CA GLU A 49 -1.65 20.17 -4.47
C GLU A 49 -1.57 19.80 -2.97
N PRO A 50 -0.71 20.47 -2.18
CA PRO A 50 -0.65 20.26 -0.73
C PRO A 50 -2.01 20.45 -0.07
N GLY A 51 -2.49 19.41 0.64
CA GLY A 51 -3.78 19.42 1.33
C GLY A 51 -4.99 19.09 0.46
N ALA A 52 -4.81 18.89 -0.85
CA ALA A 52 -5.88 18.39 -1.70
C ALA A 52 -6.18 16.90 -1.39
N PRO A 53 -7.44 16.45 -1.56
CA PRO A 53 -7.76 15.03 -1.51
C PRO A 53 -6.94 14.27 -2.55
N THR A 54 -6.23 13.24 -2.12
CA THR A 54 -5.53 12.31 -3.01
C THR A 54 -6.32 11.01 -3.13
N ALA A 55 -6.22 10.40 -4.30
CA ALA A 55 -6.77 9.06 -4.53
C ALA A 55 -5.69 8.18 -5.13
N THR A 56 -5.61 6.97 -4.57
CA THR A 56 -4.74 5.89 -4.99
C THR A 56 -5.55 4.60 -4.90
N TRP A 57 -5.54 3.79 -5.95
CA TRP A 57 -6.17 2.46 -5.98
C TRP A 57 -5.58 1.57 -7.06
N ALA A 58 -5.56 0.25 -6.83
CA ALA A 58 -5.29 -0.74 -7.87
C ALA A 58 -6.57 -1.30 -8.50
N THR A 59 -6.52 -1.57 -9.81
CA THR A 59 -7.50 -2.43 -10.48
C THR A 59 -6.86 -3.76 -10.86
N GLY A 60 -7.59 -4.85 -10.64
CA GLY A 60 -7.12 -6.21 -10.91
C GLY A 60 -7.14 -6.64 -12.38
N GLY A 61 -6.42 -7.72 -12.69
CA GLY A 61 -6.25 -8.25 -14.05
C GLY A 61 -4.87 -7.95 -14.61
N LEU A 62 -4.43 -8.70 -15.64
CA LEU A 62 -3.13 -8.46 -16.29
C LEU A 62 -3.26 -7.44 -17.44
N PRO A 63 -2.45 -6.36 -17.47
CA PRO A 63 -1.52 -5.93 -16.44
C PRO A 63 -2.23 -5.23 -15.27
N TYR A 64 -1.77 -5.47 -14.03
CA TYR A 64 -2.30 -4.77 -12.85
C TYR A 64 -1.99 -3.28 -12.96
N VAL A 65 -3.01 -2.44 -12.73
CA VAL A 65 -2.92 -0.99 -12.91
C VAL A 65 -3.08 -0.28 -11.58
N VAL A 66 -2.06 0.46 -11.16
CA VAL A 66 -2.16 1.39 -10.03
C VAL A 66 -2.52 2.77 -10.55
N HIS A 67 -3.65 3.29 -10.11
CA HIS A 67 -4.09 4.65 -10.35
C HIS A 67 -3.68 5.50 -9.15
N LEU A 68 -3.02 6.64 -9.38
CA LEU A 68 -2.57 7.50 -8.28
C LEU A 68 -2.47 8.97 -8.68
N HIS A 69 -2.74 9.84 -7.70
CA HIS A 69 -2.27 11.22 -7.78
C HIS A 69 -0.82 11.30 -7.31
N LEU A 70 0.03 11.99 -8.07
CA LEU A 70 1.41 12.21 -7.68
C LEU A 70 1.49 13.26 -6.59
N LEU A 71 2.13 12.91 -5.49
CA LEU A 71 2.51 13.85 -4.45
C LEU A 71 3.85 14.51 -4.80
N PRO A 72 4.13 15.74 -4.35
CA PRO A 72 5.39 16.44 -4.64
C PRO A 72 6.61 15.87 -3.91
N ARG A 73 6.50 14.65 -3.37
CA ARG A 73 7.52 13.92 -2.61
C ARG A 73 7.61 12.48 -3.13
N PRO A 74 8.72 12.06 -3.74
CA PRO A 74 8.85 10.72 -4.31
C PRO A 74 8.70 9.61 -3.28
N GLU A 75 9.01 9.88 -2.01
CA GLU A 75 8.85 8.93 -0.90
C GLU A 75 7.36 8.60 -0.65
N LEU A 76 6.47 9.58 -0.79
CA LEU A 76 5.03 9.37 -0.65
C LEU A 76 4.42 8.67 -1.86
N ILE A 77 4.95 8.95 -3.06
CA ILE A 77 4.57 8.22 -4.27
C ILE A 77 4.99 6.75 -4.12
N ALA A 78 6.24 6.49 -3.72
CA ALA A 78 6.74 5.14 -3.49
C ALA A 78 5.94 4.40 -2.41
N ARG A 79 5.56 5.09 -1.33
CA ARG A 79 4.64 4.59 -0.30
C ARG A 79 3.31 4.13 -0.89
N ASP A 80 2.71 4.93 -1.76
CA ASP A 80 1.40 4.61 -2.37
C ASP A 80 1.52 3.45 -3.35
N LEU A 81 2.60 3.41 -4.13
CA LEU A 81 2.89 2.30 -5.04
C LEU A 81 3.07 0.99 -4.28
N ILE A 82 3.83 0.96 -3.18
CA ILE A 82 4.03 -0.27 -2.40
C ILE A 82 2.75 -0.68 -1.64
N HIS A 83 1.94 0.28 -1.21
CA HIS A 83 0.62 0.01 -0.60
C HIS A 83 -0.27 -0.77 -1.57
N GLU A 84 -0.45 -0.25 -2.78
CA GLU A 84 -1.31 -0.89 -3.78
C GLU A 84 -0.70 -2.20 -4.31
N ALA A 85 0.61 -2.26 -4.49
CA ALA A 85 1.30 -3.50 -4.85
C ALA A 85 1.06 -4.61 -3.81
N THR A 86 0.99 -4.25 -2.52
CA THR A 86 0.71 -5.20 -1.44
C THR A 86 -0.71 -5.78 -1.55
N HIS A 87 -1.71 -4.95 -1.87
CA HIS A 87 -3.07 -5.43 -2.12
C HIS A 87 -3.12 -6.39 -3.31
N THR A 88 -2.46 -6.02 -4.41
CA THR A 88 -2.37 -6.89 -5.59
C THR A 88 -1.71 -8.23 -5.26
N HIS A 89 -0.55 -8.19 -4.60
CA HIS A 89 0.18 -9.39 -4.22
C HIS A 89 -0.67 -10.32 -3.34
N LEU A 90 -1.38 -9.76 -2.35
CA LEU A 90 -2.25 -10.55 -1.48
C LEU A 90 -3.43 -11.17 -2.24
N ASN A 91 -4.05 -10.43 -3.16
CA ASN A 91 -5.10 -10.96 -4.01
C ASN A 91 -4.60 -12.11 -4.89
N ASP A 92 -3.44 -11.97 -5.53
CA ASP A 92 -2.82 -13.03 -6.33
C ASP A 92 -2.46 -14.25 -5.48
N TRP A 93 -1.91 -14.03 -4.29
CA TRP A 93 -1.57 -15.10 -3.36
C TRP A 93 -2.82 -15.91 -2.96
N LEU A 94 -3.92 -15.23 -2.62
CA LEU A 94 -5.21 -15.86 -2.29
C LEU A 94 -5.80 -16.60 -3.49
N ALA A 95 -5.82 -15.96 -4.65
CA ALA A 95 -6.39 -16.53 -5.88
C ALA A 95 -5.62 -17.77 -6.35
N SER A 96 -4.29 -17.74 -6.30
CA SER A 96 -3.43 -18.88 -6.70
C SER A 96 -3.62 -20.13 -5.85
N ARG A 97 -4.22 -20.00 -4.65
CA ARG A 97 -4.49 -21.09 -3.71
C ARG A 97 -5.99 -21.41 -3.57
N ASP A 98 -6.85 -20.76 -4.37
CA ASP A 98 -8.31 -20.83 -4.27
C ASP A 98 -8.85 -20.55 -2.85
N ILE A 99 -8.18 -19.64 -2.13
CA ILE A 99 -8.53 -19.26 -0.76
C ILE A 99 -9.53 -18.10 -0.80
N ARG A 100 -10.66 -18.30 -0.13
CA ARG A 100 -11.68 -17.25 0.05
C ARG A 100 -11.83 -16.95 1.53
N LEU A 101 -11.48 -15.74 1.91
CA LEU A 101 -11.76 -15.22 3.25
C LEU A 101 -13.23 -14.79 3.31
N ASP A 102 -13.90 -15.04 4.43
CA ASP A 102 -15.30 -14.65 4.63
C ASP A 102 -15.43 -13.11 4.47
N PRO A 103 -16.28 -12.64 3.54
CA PRO A 103 -16.43 -11.21 3.25
C PRO A 103 -17.43 -10.51 4.18
N VAL A 104 -18.04 -11.20 5.15
CA VAL A 104 -19.09 -10.67 6.01
C VAL A 104 -18.69 -10.74 7.48
N THR A 105 -18.18 -11.89 7.95
CA THR A 105 -17.88 -12.11 9.37
C THR A 105 -16.63 -12.96 9.60
N PRO A 106 -15.91 -12.80 10.73
CA PRO A 106 -16.07 -11.75 11.73
C PRO A 106 -15.65 -10.38 11.19
N VAL A 107 -16.01 -9.33 11.93
CA VAL A 107 -15.64 -7.95 11.60
C VAL A 107 -14.73 -7.35 12.66
N TYR A 108 -13.71 -6.63 12.21
CA TYR A 108 -12.68 -6.01 13.03
C TYR A 108 -12.67 -4.50 12.83
N TRP A 109 -12.27 -3.75 13.85
CA TRP A 109 -12.11 -2.31 13.73
C TRP A 109 -10.93 -1.96 12.81
N SER A 110 -11.12 -1.04 11.87
CA SER A 110 -10.09 -0.55 10.95
C SER A 110 -9.87 0.96 11.15
N PRO A 111 -8.78 1.40 11.80
CA PRO A 111 -8.57 2.81 12.13
C PRO A 111 -8.45 3.72 10.90
N TRP A 112 -7.98 3.19 9.76
CA TRP A 112 -7.84 3.97 8.51
C TRP A 112 -9.15 4.35 7.83
N LYS A 113 -10.22 3.65 8.18
CA LYS A 113 -11.55 3.84 7.57
C LYS A 113 -12.61 4.12 8.61
N ASP A 114 -12.22 4.26 9.87
CA ASP A 114 -13.11 4.54 11.00
C ASP A 114 -14.37 3.67 11.01
N SER A 115 -14.20 2.37 10.70
CA SER A 115 -15.30 1.43 10.48
C SER A 115 -14.89 -0.01 10.72
N LYS A 116 -15.89 -0.87 10.93
CA LYS A 116 -15.68 -2.32 11.01
C LYS A 116 -15.50 -2.92 9.61
N ARG A 117 -14.57 -3.86 9.46
CA ARG A 117 -14.26 -4.55 8.20
C ARG A 117 -14.26 -6.06 8.38
N PRO A 118 -14.78 -6.82 7.41
CA PRO A 118 -14.69 -8.29 7.43
C PRO A 118 -13.24 -8.75 7.41
N LEU A 119 -13.00 -10.02 7.75
CA LEU A 119 -11.66 -10.62 7.77
C LEU A 119 -10.85 -10.33 6.50
N PHE A 120 -11.47 -10.44 5.31
CA PHE A 120 -10.83 -10.09 4.05
C PHE A 120 -10.28 -8.64 4.05
N GLY A 121 -11.15 -7.66 4.31
CA GLY A 121 -10.77 -6.25 4.26
C GLY A 121 -9.84 -5.84 5.40
N PHE A 122 -9.98 -6.46 6.58
CA PHE A 122 -9.08 -6.23 7.70
C PHE A 122 -7.68 -6.78 7.42
N THR A 123 -7.57 -8.01 6.89
CA THR A 123 -6.28 -8.62 6.52
C THR A 123 -5.52 -7.78 5.50
N HIS A 124 -6.22 -7.26 4.48
CA HIS A 124 -5.64 -6.34 3.50
C HIS A 124 -5.12 -5.06 4.14
N SER A 125 -5.92 -4.43 5.02
CA SER A 125 -5.47 -3.24 5.75
C SER A 125 -4.22 -3.55 6.57
N ILE A 126 -4.24 -4.58 7.42
CA ILE A 126 -3.09 -4.87 8.29
C ILE A 126 -1.85 -5.20 7.47
N MET A 127 -1.96 -5.99 6.41
CA MET A 127 -0.82 -6.32 5.55
C MET A 127 -0.24 -5.05 4.89
N ALA A 128 -1.07 -4.29 4.17
CA ALA A 128 -0.61 -3.12 3.41
C ALA A 128 -0.04 -2.02 4.32
N PHE A 129 -0.69 -1.72 5.45
CA PHE A 129 -0.19 -0.70 6.37
C PHE A 129 1.03 -1.16 7.18
N SER A 130 1.19 -2.46 7.45
CA SER A 130 2.42 -2.99 8.05
C SER A 130 3.60 -2.86 7.07
N VAL A 131 3.41 -3.26 5.80
CA VAL A 131 4.42 -3.08 4.75
C VAL A 131 4.80 -1.61 4.59
N VAL A 132 3.81 -0.72 4.52
CA VAL A 132 4.06 0.74 4.44
C VAL A 132 4.86 1.24 5.64
N THR A 133 4.51 0.84 6.85
CA THR A 133 5.19 1.31 8.07
C THR A 133 6.66 0.83 8.10
N ALA A 134 6.91 -0.45 7.75
CA ALA A 134 8.26 -0.99 7.63
C ALA A 134 9.07 -0.32 6.50
N PHE A 135 8.44 -0.05 5.36
CA PHE A 135 9.03 0.69 4.26
C PHE A 135 9.47 2.10 4.69
N LEU A 136 8.60 2.83 5.39
CA LEU A 136 8.91 4.17 5.87
C LEU A 136 10.06 4.19 6.88
N ALA A 137 10.16 3.18 7.75
CA ALA A 137 11.31 3.02 8.63
C ALA A 137 12.62 2.87 7.82
N THR A 138 12.58 2.13 6.72
CA THR A 138 13.71 1.96 5.79
C THR A 138 14.05 3.27 5.08
N VAL A 139 13.06 4.01 4.59
CA VAL A 139 13.27 5.34 3.97
C VAL A 139 13.91 6.31 4.96
N MET A 140 13.48 6.33 6.23
CA MET A 140 14.07 7.20 7.25
C MET A 140 15.49 6.80 7.64
N ALA A 141 15.87 5.53 7.45
CA ALA A 141 17.23 5.05 7.67
C ALA A 141 18.17 5.34 6.48
N ASP A 142 17.63 5.65 5.30
CA ASP A 142 18.40 6.06 4.13
C ASP A 142 19.02 7.45 4.38
N SER A 143 20.34 7.49 4.58
CA SER A 143 21.13 8.69 4.89
C SER A 143 21.15 9.76 3.78
N GLY A 144 20.54 9.49 2.61
CA GLY A 144 20.58 10.37 1.45
C GLY A 144 19.71 11.63 1.53
N THR A 145 18.79 11.79 2.50
CA THR A 145 17.90 12.96 2.58
C THR A 145 17.40 13.19 4.02
N ASP A 146 17.18 14.43 4.44
CA ASP A 146 16.47 14.73 5.69
C ASP A 146 15.00 14.34 5.57
N GLN A 147 14.65 13.20 6.17
CA GLN A 147 13.31 12.65 6.23
C GLN A 147 12.68 12.79 7.63
N SER A 148 13.17 13.73 8.46
CA SER A 148 12.65 13.94 9.81
C SER A 148 11.14 14.20 9.85
N TRP A 149 10.59 14.81 8.79
CA TRP A 149 9.17 15.06 8.62
C TRP A 149 8.33 13.76 8.48
N LEU A 150 8.91 12.66 7.97
CA LEU A 150 8.23 11.37 7.87
C LEU A 150 8.00 10.72 9.23
N ARG A 151 8.78 11.09 10.25
CA ARG A 151 8.71 10.47 11.58
C ARG A 151 7.32 10.59 12.19
N VAL A 152 6.70 11.76 12.12
CA VAL A 152 5.35 11.99 12.65
C VAL A 152 4.32 11.11 11.93
N PHE A 153 4.44 10.98 10.61
CA PHE A 153 3.55 10.13 9.82
C PHE A 153 3.75 8.65 10.15
N HIS A 154 5.00 8.20 10.20
CA HIS A 154 5.36 6.83 10.56
C HIS A 154 4.88 6.45 11.96
N ASP A 155 5.10 7.32 12.96
CA ASP A 155 4.69 7.06 14.33
C ASP A 155 3.16 6.96 14.45
N ALA A 156 2.42 7.81 13.71
CA ALA A 156 0.97 7.74 13.65
C ALA A 156 0.46 6.43 13.01
N GLU A 157 1.09 5.95 11.93
CA GLU A 157 0.74 4.65 11.32
C GLU A 157 1.06 3.47 12.25
N ARG A 158 2.22 3.52 12.90
CA ARG A 158 2.63 2.53 13.90
C ARG A 158 1.64 2.47 15.08
N ASP A 159 1.20 3.62 15.58
CA ASP A 159 0.21 3.67 16.67
C ASP A 159 -1.16 3.14 16.23
N ARG A 160 -1.58 3.42 14.98
CA ARG A 160 -2.79 2.81 14.40
C ARG A 160 -2.68 1.29 14.33
N LEU A 161 -1.53 0.75 13.89
CA LEU A 161 -1.29 -0.68 13.86
C LEU A 161 -1.32 -1.31 15.27
N ARG A 162 -0.67 -0.67 16.25
CA ARG A 162 -0.66 -1.13 17.64
C ARG A 162 -2.06 -1.10 18.26
N SER A 163 -2.89 -0.13 17.90
CA SER A 163 -4.28 -0.06 18.35
C SER A 163 -5.13 -1.27 17.90
N CYS A 164 -4.66 -2.03 16.91
CA CYS A 164 -5.32 -3.22 16.39
C CYS A 164 -4.79 -4.55 16.96
N ALA A 165 -3.83 -4.55 17.89
CA ALA A 165 -3.09 -5.77 18.29
C ALA A 165 -3.97 -6.99 18.66
N GLU A 166 -5.03 -6.77 19.42
CA GLU A 166 -5.98 -7.84 19.79
C GLU A 166 -6.75 -8.37 18.55
N SER A 167 -7.18 -7.47 17.67
CA SER A 167 -7.87 -7.82 16.43
C SER A 167 -6.93 -8.57 15.47
N VAL A 168 -5.66 -8.17 15.40
CA VAL A 168 -4.63 -8.88 14.63
C VAL A 168 -4.45 -10.29 15.16
N THR A 169 -4.27 -10.46 16.47
CA THR A 169 -4.13 -11.78 17.10
C THR A 169 -5.32 -12.70 16.78
N SER A 170 -6.54 -12.17 16.89
CA SER A 170 -7.75 -12.93 16.55
C SER A 170 -7.83 -13.25 15.06
N ALA A 171 -7.51 -12.31 14.16
CA ALA A 171 -7.54 -12.53 12.72
C ALA A 171 -6.52 -13.60 12.30
N LEU A 172 -5.30 -13.56 12.84
CA LEU A 172 -4.23 -14.51 12.57
C LEU A 172 -4.64 -15.97 12.82
N SER A 173 -5.45 -16.23 13.86
CA SER A 173 -5.97 -17.58 14.14
C SER A 173 -6.98 -18.12 13.11
N MET A 174 -7.47 -17.26 12.21
CA MET A 174 -8.44 -17.61 11.18
C MET A 174 -7.83 -17.66 9.78
N LEU A 175 -6.57 -17.25 9.64
CA LEU A 175 -5.85 -17.25 8.37
C LEU A 175 -5.12 -18.59 8.18
N PRO A 176 -4.89 -19.01 6.92
CA PRO A 176 -4.00 -20.12 6.62
C PRO A 176 -2.61 -19.90 7.23
N ASP A 177 -1.96 -20.96 7.72
CA ASP A 177 -0.70 -20.89 8.47
C ASP A 177 0.38 -20.03 7.78
N GLU A 178 0.58 -20.21 6.47
CA GLU A 178 1.57 -19.45 5.69
C GLU A 178 1.24 -17.94 5.69
N LEU A 179 -0.02 -17.57 5.46
CA LEU A 179 -0.46 -16.17 5.45
C LEU A 179 -0.43 -15.58 6.87
N SER A 180 -0.80 -16.37 7.88
CA SER A 180 -0.75 -15.99 9.29
C SER A 180 0.69 -15.68 9.71
N SER A 181 1.65 -16.55 9.39
CA SER A 181 3.06 -16.33 9.67
C SER A 181 3.57 -15.06 8.98
N ASN A 182 3.34 -14.93 7.66
CA ASN A 182 3.80 -13.76 6.90
C ASN A 182 3.22 -12.45 7.43
N LEU A 183 1.92 -12.43 7.75
CA LEU A 183 1.27 -11.25 8.31
C LEU A 183 1.80 -10.92 9.70
N SER A 184 2.02 -11.93 10.55
CA SER A 184 2.60 -11.75 11.88
C SER A 184 4.00 -11.14 11.80
N ASP A 185 4.85 -11.68 10.93
CA ASP A 185 6.24 -11.22 10.77
C ASP A 185 6.30 -9.75 10.35
N VAL A 186 5.53 -9.36 9.33
CA VAL A 186 5.52 -7.96 8.86
C VAL A 186 4.86 -7.03 9.88
N TYR A 187 3.83 -7.49 10.58
CA TYR A 187 3.17 -6.71 11.63
C TYR A 187 4.13 -6.44 12.80
N THR A 188 4.86 -7.46 13.26
CA THR A 188 5.88 -7.32 14.31
C THR A 188 7.00 -6.38 13.86
N LEU A 189 7.48 -6.51 12.63
CA LEU A 189 8.49 -5.59 12.08
C LEU A 189 8.00 -4.14 12.06
N ALA A 190 6.75 -3.92 11.63
CA ALA A 190 6.14 -2.60 11.54
C ALA A 190 5.90 -1.94 12.91
N THR A 191 5.64 -2.76 13.94
CA THR A 191 5.24 -2.29 15.28
C THR A 191 6.37 -2.28 16.31
N ALA A 192 7.56 -2.76 15.96
CA ALA A 192 8.78 -2.64 16.77
C ALA A 192 9.23 -1.17 16.87
#